data_AF-A0A9N7Q6J5-F1
#
_entry.id   AF-A0A9N7Q6J5-F1
#
_cell.length_a   1.000
_cell.length_b   1.000
_cell.length_c   1.000
_cell.angle_alpha   90.00
_cell.angle_beta   90.00
_cell.angle_gamma   90.00
#
_symmetry.space_group_name_H-M   'P 1'
#
loop_
_entity.id
_entity.type
_entity.pdbx_description
1 polymer ?
#
loop_
_entity_poly.entity_id
_entity_poly.type
_entity_poly.pdbx_seq_one_letter_code
_entity_poly.pdbx_strand_id
1 'polypeptide(L)'
;MTHFVPFEMQHLEAACRVLGDRQRGLTGPQIGRLLKEMGLPDPCQTATKWKRLFTALASAQASYRVGNHLILLINRATHDSDGFRLCPEELNVVLSSSGLYVRKDGRVAYLADGKKREIVATLPGVDA
;
A
#
# COMPACT_ATOMS: atom_id res chain seq x y z
N MET A 1 7.38 -3.69 16.50
CA MET A 1 7.11 -3.02 15.20
C MET A 1 7.98 -3.65 14.13
N THR A 2 7.40 -4.06 13.00
CA THR A 2 8.19 -4.62 11.88
C THR A 2 8.58 -3.50 10.94
N HIS A 3 9.88 -3.23 10.81
CA HIS A 3 10.42 -2.21 9.93
C HIS A 3 10.71 -2.81 8.56
N PHE A 4 10.08 -2.30 7.50
CA PHE A 4 10.37 -2.70 6.12
C PHE A 4 11.29 -1.67 5.47
N VAL A 5 12.32 -2.17 4.77
CA VAL A 5 13.14 -1.33 3.92
C VAL A 5 12.27 -0.63 2.87
N PRO A 6 12.62 0.61 2.45
CA PRO A 6 11.92 1.29 1.36
C PRO A 6 11.82 0.41 0.13
N PHE A 7 10.67 0.42 -0.54
CA PHE A 7 10.53 -0.22 -1.84
C PHE A 7 11.25 0.58 -2.90
N GLU A 8 11.89 -0.13 -3.84
CA GLU A 8 12.35 0.44 -5.11
C GLU A 8 11.21 1.20 -5.81
N MET A 9 11.53 2.35 -6.40
CA MET A 9 10.52 3.25 -6.98
C MET A 9 9.66 2.54 -8.04
N GLN A 10 10.27 1.68 -8.86
CA GLN A 10 9.57 0.91 -9.88
C GLN A 10 8.55 -0.08 -9.27
N HIS A 11 8.90 -0.73 -8.15
CA HIS A 11 7.98 -1.64 -7.45
C HIS A 11 6.84 -0.88 -6.78
N LEU A 12 7.15 0.26 -6.15
CA LEU A 12 6.15 1.14 -5.55
C LEU A 12 5.15 1.64 -6.60
N GLU A 13 5.65 2.08 -7.76
CA GLU A 13 4.81 2.54 -8.87
C GLU A 13 3.91 1.42 -9.39
N ALA A 14 4.45 0.23 -9.63
CA ALA A 14 3.68 -0.91 -10.10
C ALA A 14 2.54 -1.27 -9.14
N ALA A 15 2.78 -1.26 -7.82
CA ALA A 15 1.74 -1.51 -6.83
C ALA A 15 0.67 -0.41 -6.84
N CYS A 16 1.08 0.86 -6.96
CA CYS A 16 0.15 2.00 -7.06
C CYS A 16 -0.71 1.94 -8.32
N ARG A 17 -0.18 1.42 -9.43
CA ARG A 17 -0.93 1.23 -10.68
C ARG A 17 -2.03 0.19 -10.54
N VAL A 18 -1.76 -0.94 -9.88
CA VAL A 18 -2.77 -1.95 -9.57
C VAL A 18 -3.85 -1.37 -8.65
N LEU A 19 -3.44 -0.72 -7.56
CA LEU A 19 -4.37 -0.09 -6.61
C LEU A 19 -5.18 1.06 -7.23
N GLY A 20 -4.60 1.78 -8.18
CA GLY A 20 -5.23 2.89 -8.88
C GLY A 20 -5.90 2.51 -10.21
N ASP A 21 -6.08 1.22 -10.49
CA ASP A 21 -6.66 0.72 -11.74
C ASP A 21 -8.05 1.35 -12.01
N ARG A 22 -8.38 1.52 -13.30
CA ARG A 22 -9.58 2.26 -13.71
C ARG A 22 -10.87 1.46 -13.51
N GLN A 23 -10.82 0.13 -13.62
CA GLN A 23 -12.00 -0.74 -13.54
C GLN A 23 -12.16 -1.35 -12.16
N ARG A 24 -11.07 -1.74 -11.49
CA ARG A 24 -11.11 -2.51 -10.24
C ARG A 24 -10.32 -1.87 -9.09
N GLY A 25 -9.67 -0.72 -9.34
CA GLY A 25 -8.89 0.01 -8.34
C GLY A 25 -9.72 0.94 -7.46
N LEU A 26 -9.06 1.50 -6.44
CA LEU A 26 -9.62 2.51 -5.54
C LEU A 26 -10.17 3.70 -6.32
N THR A 27 -11.28 4.27 -5.86
CA THR A 27 -11.87 5.50 -6.41
C THR A 27 -11.11 6.73 -5.93
N GLY A 28 -11.31 7.87 -6.63
CA GLY A 28 -10.70 9.15 -6.23
C GLY A 28 -11.01 9.57 -4.78
N PRO A 29 -12.26 9.46 -4.31
CA PRO A 29 -12.64 9.70 -2.92
C PRO A 29 -12.03 8.71 -1.93
N GLN A 30 -12.04 7.40 -2.23
CA GLN A 30 -11.41 6.38 -1.37
C GLN A 30 -9.91 6.66 -1.17
N ILE A 31 -9.20 7.05 -2.23
CA ILE A 31 -7.78 7.43 -2.14
C ILE A 31 -7.60 8.62 -1.20
N GLY A 32 -8.39 9.68 -1.36
CA GLY A 32 -8.28 10.87 -0.50
C GLY A 32 -8.54 10.55 0.96
N ARG A 33 -9.55 9.72 1.25
CA ARG A 33 -9.82 9.25 2.63
C ARG A 33 -8.65 8.43 3.17
N LEU A 34 -8.22 7.39 2.46
CA LEU A 34 -7.18 6.48 2.93
C LEU A 34 -5.88 7.23 3.21
N LEU A 35 -5.47 8.15 2.32
CA LEU A 35 -4.29 8.99 2.54
C LEU A 35 -4.45 9.86 3.80
N LYS A 36 -5.60 10.51 3.98
CA LYS A 36 -5.91 11.30 5.17
C LYS A 36 -5.85 10.47 6.46
N GLU A 37 -6.46 9.29 6.47
CA GLU A 37 -6.44 8.38 7.63
C GLU A 37 -5.02 7.91 7.95
N MET A 38 -4.16 7.79 6.95
CA MET A 38 -2.74 7.41 7.12
C MET A 38 -1.86 8.61 7.52
N GLY A 39 -2.42 9.82 7.63
CA GLY A 39 -1.66 11.04 7.89
C GLY A 39 -0.77 11.48 6.71
N LEU A 40 -1.06 11.00 5.50
CA LEU A 40 -0.29 11.34 4.30
C LEU A 40 -0.96 12.49 3.53
N PRO A 41 -0.16 13.46 3.02
CA PRO A 41 -0.71 14.50 2.15
C PRO A 41 -1.22 13.89 0.85
N ASP A 42 -2.37 14.36 0.37
CA ASP A 42 -2.95 13.99 -0.92
C ASP A 42 -2.47 14.95 -2.01
N PRO A 43 -1.53 14.54 -2.87
CA PRO A 43 -0.98 15.42 -3.90
C PRO A 43 -2.05 15.68 -4.97
N CYS A 44 -2.19 16.96 -5.34
CA CYS A 44 -3.12 17.55 -6.33
C CYS A 44 -4.13 16.59 -7.01
N GLN A 45 -5.42 16.86 -6.81
CA GLN A 45 -6.54 16.03 -7.31
C GLN A 45 -6.63 15.90 -8.83
N THR A 46 -5.89 16.70 -9.61
CA THR A 46 -5.84 16.59 -11.08
C THR A 46 -4.95 15.45 -11.59
N ALA A 47 -4.14 14.85 -10.71
CA ALA A 47 -3.32 13.69 -11.05
C ALA A 47 -4.17 12.41 -11.17
N THR A 48 -3.70 11.46 -12.00
CA THR A 48 -4.34 10.14 -12.09
C THR A 48 -4.27 9.42 -10.73
N LYS A 49 -5.27 8.59 -10.42
CA LYS A 49 -5.41 7.85 -9.15
C LYS A 49 -4.10 7.20 -8.68
N TRP A 50 -3.44 6.43 -9.55
CA TRP A 50 -2.18 5.78 -9.22
C TRP A 50 -1.02 6.77 -8.95
N LYS A 51 -0.99 7.92 -9.64
CA LYS A 51 0.03 8.96 -9.41
C LYS A 51 -0.16 9.61 -8.05
N ARG A 52 -1.42 9.83 -7.62
CA ARG A 52 -1.73 10.34 -6.29
C ARG A 52 -1.16 9.43 -5.19
N LEU A 53 -1.44 8.13 -5.31
CA LEU A 53 -0.89 7.11 -4.41
C LEU A 53 0.64 7.07 -4.44
N PHE A 54 1.22 6.99 -5.64
CA PHE A 54 2.68 6.89 -5.80
C PHE A 54 3.40 8.10 -5.20
N THR A 55 2.96 9.32 -5.50
CA THR A 55 3.59 10.54 -4.99
C THR A 55 3.48 10.62 -3.47
N ALA A 56 2.31 10.34 -2.88
CA ALA A 56 2.13 10.35 -1.43
C ALA A 56 3.04 9.32 -0.74
N LEU A 57 3.08 8.08 -1.24
CA LEU A 57 3.89 7.02 -0.68
C LEU A 57 5.38 7.25 -0.89
N ALA A 58 5.82 7.72 -2.06
CA ALA A 58 7.23 8.00 -2.35
C ALA A 58 7.76 9.11 -1.43
N SER A 59 6.98 10.17 -1.21
CA SER A 59 7.30 11.21 -0.23
C SER A 59 7.40 10.64 1.18
N ALA A 60 6.45 9.79 1.60
CA ALA A 60 6.49 9.14 2.90
C ALA A 60 7.72 8.23 3.05
N GLN A 61 8.06 7.42 2.05
CA GLN A 61 9.27 6.59 2.08
C GLN A 61 10.54 7.44 2.19
N ALA A 62 10.61 8.57 1.49
CA ALA A 62 11.76 9.47 1.55
C ALA A 62 11.91 10.12 2.93
N SER A 63 10.81 10.55 3.55
CA SER A 63 10.80 11.20 4.87
C SER A 63 11.08 10.22 6.01
N TYR A 64 10.40 9.08 6.03
CA TYR A 64 10.47 8.12 7.14
C TYR A 64 11.50 7.01 6.92
N ARG A 65 12.03 6.86 5.70
CA ARG A 65 12.97 5.79 5.30
C ARG A 65 12.42 4.38 5.55
N VAL A 66 11.11 4.20 5.40
CA VAL A 66 10.41 2.91 5.60
C VAL A 66 9.45 2.60 4.46
N GLY A 67 9.33 1.31 4.10
CA GLY A 67 8.33 0.80 3.14
C GLY A 67 6.94 0.58 3.75
N ASN A 68 6.79 0.70 5.07
CA ASN A 68 5.57 0.34 5.81
C ASN A 68 4.27 1.00 5.28
N HIS A 69 4.36 2.20 4.70
CA HIS A 69 3.20 2.93 4.20
C HIS A 69 2.46 2.20 3.07
N LEU A 70 3.17 1.52 2.16
CA LEU A 70 2.51 0.74 1.10
C LEU A 70 1.73 -0.43 1.69
N ILE A 71 2.32 -1.13 2.67
CA ILE A 71 1.70 -2.28 3.34
C ILE A 71 0.45 -1.82 4.10
N LEU A 72 0.55 -0.71 4.83
CA LEU A 72 -0.58 -0.13 5.55
C LEU A 72 -1.72 0.26 4.61
N LEU A 73 -1.40 0.89 3.47
CA LEU A 73 -2.39 1.25 2.45
C LEU A 73 -3.14 0.01 1.96
N ILE A 74 -2.43 -1.06 1.61
CA ILE A 74 -3.04 -2.31 1.11
C ILE A 74 -3.96 -2.92 2.18
N ASN A 75 -3.48 -3.00 3.42
CA ASN A 75 -4.27 -3.53 4.53
C ASN A 75 -5.54 -2.71 4.74
N ARG A 76 -5.45 -1.37 4.77
CA ARG A 76 -6.63 -0.51 4.98
C ARG A 76 -7.59 -0.54 3.79
N ALA A 77 -7.07 -0.46 2.57
CA ALA A 77 -7.88 -0.56 1.37
C ALA A 77 -8.71 -1.86 1.37
N THR A 78 -8.09 -2.99 1.69
CA THR A 78 -8.81 -4.29 1.64
C THR A 78 -9.85 -4.47 2.75
N HIS A 79 -9.72 -3.74 3.85
CA HIS A 79 -10.70 -3.73 4.95
C HIS A 79 -11.62 -2.49 4.91
N ASP A 80 -11.57 -1.73 3.82
CA ASP A 80 -12.39 -0.55 3.64
C ASP A 80 -13.87 -0.94 3.41
N SER A 81 -14.79 -0.34 4.17
CA SER A 81 -16.22 -0.68 4.10
C SER A 81 -16.90 -0.18 2.82
N ASP A 82 -16.23 0.65 2.03
CA ASP A 82 -16.77 1.26 0.80
C ASP A 82 -16.78 0.32 -0.42
N GLY A 83 -16.75 -0.99 -0.21
CA GLY A 83 -16.92 -1.98 -1.29
C GLY A 83 -15.71 -2.15 -2.21
N PHE A 84 -14.54 -1.62 -1.85
CA PHE A 84 -13.30 -1.98 -2.54
C PHE A 84 -13.02 -3.46 -2.33
N ARG A 85 -12.83 -4.20 -3.41
CA ARG A 85 -12.43 -5.61 -3.38
C ARG A 85 -11.14 -5.75 -4.15
N LEU A 86 -10.04 -5.81 -3.40
CA LEU A 86 -8.73 -6.08 -3.95
C LEU A 86 -8.72 -7.45 -4.65
N CYS A 87 -8.05 -7.52 -5.81
CA CYS A 87 -7.68 -8.76 -6.48
C CYS A 87 -6.26 -9.14 -6.00
N PRO A 88 -6.07 -10.07 -5.04
CA PRO A 88 -4.76 -10.38 -4.50
C PRO A 88 -3.77 -10.87 -5.56
N GLU A 89 -4.27 -11.56 -6.60
CA GLU A 89 -3.46 -12.14 -7.66
C GLU A 89 -2.67 -11.06 -8.43
N GLU A 90 -3.34 -9.98 -8.83
CA GLU A 90 -2.71 -8.87 -9.58
C GLU A 90 -1.64 -8.17 -8.74
N LEU A 91 -1.94 -7.93 -7.46
CA LEU A 91 -1.00 -7.26 -6.57
C LEU A 91 0.17 -8.17 -6.17
N ASN A 92 -0.06 -9.48 -6.04
CA ASN A 92 0.97 -10.46 -5.72
C ASN A 92 2.03 -10.59 -6.82
N VAL A 93 1.68 -10.39 -8.10
CA VAL A 93 2.67 -10.34 -9.18
C VAL A 93 3.73 -9.27 -8.90
N VAL A 94 3.31 -8.11 -8.39
CA VAL A 94 4.22 -7.00 -8.08
C VAL A 94 4.94 -7.22 -6.75
N LEU A 95 4.21 -7.63 -5.71
CA LEU A 95 4.77 -7.77 -4.35
C LEU A 95 5.77 -8.92 -4.21
N SER A 96 5.67 -9.95 -5.06
CA SER A 96 6.54 -11.14 -4.99
C SER A 96 8.01 -10.80 -5.19
N SER A 97 8.34 -9.78 -5.98
CA SER A 97 9.73 -9.32 -6.16
C SER A 97 10.33 -8.76 -4.87
N SER A 98 9.48 -8.33 -3.93
CA SER A 98 9.85 -7.82 -2.62
C SER A 98 9.67 -8.86 -1.51
N GLY A 99 9.41 -10.14 -1.85
CA GLY A 99 9.16 -11.21 -0.89
C GLY A 99 7.83 -11.08 -0.13
N LEU A 100 6.91 -10.25 -0.63
CA LEU A 100 5.62 -9.95 -0.04
C LEU A 100 4.48 -10.56 -0.84
N TYR A 101 3.36 -10.81 -0.17
CA TYR A 101 2.12 -11.22 -0.81
C TYR A 101 0.91 -10.85 0.06
N VAL A 102 -0.21 -10.56 -0.59
CA VAL A 102 -1.53 -10.42 -0.02
C VAL A 102 -2.18 -11.79 0.11
N ARG A 103 -2.68 -12.07 1.31
CA ARG A 103 -3.45 -13.28 1.65
C ARG A 103 -4.90 -13.15 1.19
N LYS A 104 -5.65 -14.26 1.24
CA LYS A 104 -7.08 -14.29 0.91
C LYS A 104 -7.95 -13.41 1.82
N ASP A 105 -7.48 -13.11 3.03
CA ASP A 105 -8.12 -12.21 3.99
C ASP A 105 -7.72 -10.73 3.78
N GLY A 106 -6.95 -10.42 2.73
CA GLY A 106 -6.55 -9.05 2.41
C GLY A 106 -5.36 -8.51 3.20
N ARG A 107 -4.79 -9.31 4.11
CA ARG A 107 -3.60 -8.90 4.87
C ARG A 107 -2.33 -9.19 4.08
N VAL A 108 -1.40 -8.25 4.11
CA VAL A 108 -0.05 -8.49 3.57
C VAL A 108 0.74 -9.37 4.54
N ALA A 109 1.48 -10.30 3.97
CA ALA A 109 2.37 -11.20 4.65
C ALA A 109 3.71 -11.28 3.88
N TYR A 110 4.75 -11.73 4.56
CA TYR A 110 6.08 -11.93 3.97
C TYR A 110 6.46 -13.41 3.98
N LEU A 111 7.34 -13.79 3.07
CA LEU A 111 8.00 -15.09 3.07
C LEU A 111 9.31 -14.97 3.86
N ALA A 112 9.42 -15.74 4.93
CA ALA A 112 10.67 -15.94 5.67
C ALA A 112 10.92 -17.42 5.86
N ASP A 113 12.08 -17.90 5.41
CA ASP A 113 12.53 -19.29 5.53
C ASP A 113 11.52 -20.29 4.93
N GLY A 114 10.91 -19.93 3.79
CA GLY A 114 9.85 -20.73 3.15
C GLY A 114 8.52 -20.74 3.92
N LYS A 115 8.41 -20.01 5.03
CA LYS A 115 7.19 -19.90 5.84
C LYS A 115 6.52 -18.54 5.63
N LYS A 116 5.20 -18.60 5.57
CA LYS A 116 4.29 -17.47 5.46
C LYS A 116 4.11 -16.82 6.83
N ARG A 117 4.52 -15.56 6.99
CA ARG A 117 4.37 -14.80 8.24
C ARG A 117 3.58 -13.52 8.03
N GLU A 118 2.62 -13.27 8.91
CA GLU A 118 1.76 -12.08 8.85
C GLU A 118 2.54 -10.80 9.21
N ILE A 119 2.21 -9.70 8.53
CA ILE A 119 2.80 -8.40 8.82
C ILE A 119 1.82 -7.58 9.65
N VAL A 120 2.26 -7.19 10.84
CA VAL A 120 1.64 -6.11 11.61
C VAL A 120 2.35 -4.81 11.22
N ALA A 121 1.87 -4.17 10.14
CA ALA A 121 2.43 -2.91 9.67
C ALA A 121 1.95 -1.78 10.59
N THR A 122 2.81 -1.40 11.53
CA THR A 122 2.67 -0.19 12.35
C THR A 122 3.54 0.91 11.76
N LEU A 123 3.04 2.15 11.74
CA LEU A 123 3.88 3.32 11.41
C LEU A 123 4.67 3.74 12.66
N PRO A 124 5.96 4.05 12.55
CA PRO A 124 6.69 4.68 13.64
C PRO A 124 6.05 6.04 13.99
N GLY A 125 5.66 6.24 15.24
CA GLY A 125 5.16 7.53 15.74
C GLY A 125 3.65 7.80 15.62
N VAL A 126 2.82 6.78 15.39
CA VAL A 126 1.33 6.90 15.44
C VAL A 126 0.74 6.42 16.78
N ASP A 127 1.58 5.94 17.69
CA ASP A 127 1.24 5.67 19.09
C ASP A 127 1.92 6.71 19.99
N ALA A 128 1.40 7.94 19.99
CA ALA A 128 1.65 8.97 21.00
C ALA A 128 0.47 9.95 21.06
#